data_AF-A0A662D8W5-F1
#
_entry.id   AF-A0A662D8W5-F1
#
_cell.length_a   1.000
_cell.length_b   1.000
_cell.length_c   1.000
_cell.angle_alpha   90.00
_cell.angle_beta   90.00
_cell.angle_gamma   90.00
#
_symmetry.space_group_name_H-M   'P 1'
#
loop_
_entity.id
_entity.type
_entity.pdbx_description
1 polymer ?
#
loop_
_entity_poly.entity_id
_entity_poly.type
_entity_poly.pdbx_seq_one_letter_code
_entity_poly.pdbx_strand_id
1 'polypeptide(L)'
;MKYIIQTSMVAILFISISCHLGRGIALDPQSKSFYEKARLIMTKEEKDIFNHLPDIESRQEFIKDFWAKRDPDPDTEENEFKDEFFRRIEYANKHFKEGIPGWKTDRGRIYIYLGPPDRVEERPFLNYPGAKGLIWWSYYKYRLAVEFIDTRGDGSYDINRHYGGLGNLLWVIDKAKFGQIFIQADAVFIDFDLLFDRNQKKILIEVPVTNLSFKSKEGLLRADFEFKFFIYTKNGLKKDVFTQNKSLNMPEEKVLELKMIKFEFPYDIEPGQYFFDVIITIKPSLGKTRKIFKVKA
;
A
#
# COMPACT_ATOMS: atom_id res chain seq x y z
N MET A 1 -10.14 6.26 -85.08
CA MET A 1 -9.80 5.05 -84.28
C MET A 1 -9.00 5.49 -83.07
N LYS A 2 -9.38 4.99 -81.88
CA LYS A 2 -8.75 5.10 -80.53
C LYS A 2 -9.41 6.09 -79.55
N TYR A 3 -10.31 5.51 -78.76
CA TYR A 3 -10.81 5.97 -77.47
C TYR A 3 -9.68 6.00 -76.43
N ILE A 4 -9.62 7.03 -75.59
CA ILE A 4 -8.81 7.04 -74.36
C ILE A 4 -9.79 7.02 -73.19
N ILE A 5 -9.79 5.89 -72.49
CA ILE A 5 -10.61 5.59 -71.32
C ILE A 5 -9.95 6.27 -70.11
N GLN A 6 -10.68 7.16 -69.45
CA GLN A 6 -10.24 7.80 -68.22
C GLN A 6 -10.56 6.86 -67.04
N THR A 7 -9.56 6.16 -66.53
CA THR A 7 -9.70 5.30 -65.35
C THR A 7 -9.60 6.13 -64.07
N SER A 8 -10.74 6.33 -63.40
CA SER A 8 -10.81 6.90 -62.05
C SER A 8 -10.18 5.94 -61.04
N MET A 9 -9.09 6.36 -60.41
CA MET A 9 -8.43 5.61 -59.35
C MET A 9 -9.14 5.90 -58.01
N VAL A 10 -9.94 4.95 -57.53
CA VAL A 10 -10.57 5.03 -56.21
C VAL A 10 -9.52 4.68 -55.15
N ALA A 11 -9.06 5.68 -54.40
CA ALA A 11 -8.18 5.48 -53.26
C ALA A 11 -9.00 4.95 -52.07
N ILE A 12 -8.92 3.65 -51.82
CA ILE A 12 -9.49 3.01 -50.62
C ILE A 12 -8.59 3.37 -49.43
N LEU A 13 -9.05 4.31 -48.62
CA LEU A 13 -8.40 4.70 -47.37
C LEU A 13 -8.58 3.56 -46.36
N PHE A 14 -7.58 2.69 -46.22
CA PHE A 14 -7.51 1.71 -45.14
C PHE A 14 -7.30 2.46 -43.81
N ILE A 15 -8.40 2.72 -43.09
CA ILE A 15 -8.35 3.16 -41.69
C ILE A 15 -7.84 1.98 -40.88
N SER A 16 -6.54 1.97 -40.64
CA SER A 16 -5.91 1.07 -39.67
C SER A 16 -6.41 1.47 -38.28
N ILE A 17 -7.42 0.75 -37.79
CA ILE A 17 -7.77 0.75 -36.38
C ILE A 17 -6.59 0.09 -35.66
N SER A 18 -5.60 0.91 -35.32
CA SER A 18 -4.53 0.53 -34.43
C SER A 18 -5.17 0.26 -33.07
N CYS A 19 -5.21 -1.01 -32.67
CA CYS A 19 -5.49 -1.39 -31.30
C CYS A 19 -4.48 -0.69 -30.38
N HIS A 20 -4.86 0.46 -29.82
CA HIS A 20 -4.14 1.14 -28.76
C HIS A 20 -4.33 0.34 -27.47
N LEU A 21 -3.55 -0.74 -27.33
CA LEU A 21 -3.27 -1.32 -26.02
C LEU A 21 -2.70 -0.20 -25.16
N GLY A 22 -3.47 0.19 -24.13
CA GLY A 22 -3.31 1.43 -23.37
C GLY A 22 -1.87 1.74 -22.98
N ARG A 23 -1.28 2.76 -23.63
CA ARG A 23 -0.17 3.50 -23.04
C ARG A 23 -0.76 4.25 -21.85
N GLY A 24 -0.26 3.94 -20.65
CA GLY A 24 -0.58 4.70 -19.44
C GLY A 24 -0.37 6.20 -19.67
N ILE A 25 -1.12 7.03 -18.94
CA ILE A 25 -1.08 8.48 -19.10
C ILE A 25 0.33 8.97 -18.75
N ALA A 26 0.92 9.81 -19.60
CA ALA A 26 2.25 10.35 -19.36
C ALA A 26 2.26 11.18 -18.07
N LEU A 27 3.16 10.83 -17.13
CA LEU A 27 3.33 11.56 -15.88
C LEU A 27 4.13 12.84 -16.11
N ASP A 28 3.68 13.94 -15.51
CA ASP A 28 4.48 15.17 -15.40
C ASP A 28 5.75 14.92 -14.57
N PRO A 29 6.78 15.79 -14.66
CA PRO A 29 8.07 15.56 -14.00
C PRO A 29 7.98 15.38 -12.48
N GLN A 30 7.10 16.13 -11.81
CA GLN A 30 6.93 16.04 -10.35
C GLN A 30 6.29 14.70 -9.97
N SER A 31 5.21 14.33 -10.66
CA SER A 31 4.53 13.03 -10.47
C SER A 31 5.45 11.85 -10.76
N LYS A 32 6.30 11.95 -11.80
CA LYS A 32 7.29 10.93 -12.13
C LYS A 32 8.34 10.77 -11.02
N SER A 33 8.87 11.88 -10.51
CA SER A 33 9.86 11.89 -9.43
C SER A 33 9.29 11.29 -8.14
N PHE A 34 8.07 11.68 -7.77
CA PHE A 34 7.35 11.09 -6.65
C PHE A 34 7.16 9.57 -6.84
N TYR A 35 6.57 9.17 -7.97
CA TYR A 35 6.23 7.78 -8.24
C TYR A 35 7.45 6.85 -8.24
N GLU A 36 8.59 7.29 -8.78
CA GLU A 36 9.79 6.46 -8.90
C GLU A 36 10.21 5.85 -7.56
N LYS A 37 10.15 6.64 -6.47
CA LYS A 37 10.49 6.23 -5.12
C LYS A 37 9.26 5.71 -4.35
N ALA A 38 8.16 6.45 -4.37
CA ALA A 38 6.97 6.12 -3.59
C ALA A 38 6.33 4.77 -3.98
N ARG A 39 6.54 4.29 -5.21
CA ARG A 39 6.06 2.95 -5.63
C ARG A 39 6.59 1.78 -4.80
N LEU A 40 7.66 1.96 -4.03
CA LEU A 40 8.14 0.96 -3.06
C LEU A 40 7.11 0.69 -1.97
N ILE A 41 6.43 1.75 -1.54
CA ILE A 41 5.46 1.75 -0.44
C ILE A 41 4.01 1.94 -0.90
N MET A 42 3.76 1.95 -2.22
CA MET A 42 2.41 1.90 -2.77
C MET A 42 1.86 0.47 -2.80
N THR A 43 0.56 0.34 -2.54
CA THR A 43 -0.19 -0.88 -2.86
C THR A 43 -0.31 -1.06 -4.37
N LYS A 44 -0.81 -2.23 -4.81
CA LYS A 44 -1.09 -2.45 -6.23
C LYS A 44 -2.18 -1.49 -6.73
N GLU A 45 -3.22 -1.31 -5.93
CA GLU A 45 -4.36 -0.45 -6.22
C GLU A 45 -3.93 1.03 -6.26
N GLU A 46 -3.08 1.48 -5.34
CA GLU A 46 -2.52 2.84 -5.36
C GLU A 46 -1.68 3.09 -6.62
N LYS A 47 -0.90 2.10 -7.08
CA LYS A 47 -0.18 2.19 -8.36
C LYS A 47 -1.15 2.28 -9.53
N ASP A 48 -2.17 1.44 -9.53
CA ASP A 48 -3.17 1.42 -10.60
C ASP A 48 -3.91 2.76 -10.66
N ILE A 49 -4.37 3.29 -9.53
CA ILE A 49 -5.01 4.61 -9.44
C ILE A 49 -4.06 5.69 -9.96
N PHE A 50 -2.85 5.79 -9.42
CA PHE A 50 -1.92 6.88 -9.76
C PHE A 50 -1.59 6.94 -11.25
N ASN A 51 -1.39 5.78 -11.89
CA ASN A 51 -1.09 5.69 -13.32
C ASN A 51 -2.28 6.04 -14.23
N HIS A 52 -3.51 6.09 -13.71
CA HIS A 52 -4.73 6.43 -14.46
C HIS A 52 -5.25 7.85 -14.17
N LEU A 53 -4.58 8.62 -13.30
CA LEU A 53 -4.99 10.00 -13.03
C LEU A 53 -4.75 10.90 -14.27
N PRO A 54 -5.78 11.63 -14.75
CA PRO A 54 -5.73 12.32 -16.03
C PRO A 54 -4.89 13.60 -16.01
N ASP A 55 -4.91 14.33 -14.90
CA ASP A 55 -4.34 15.66 -14.80
C ASP A 55 -3.44 15.83 -13.56
N ILE A 56 -2.75 16.98 -13.51
CA ILE A 56 -1.77 17.31 -12.46
C ILE A 56 -2.46 17.53 -11.11
N GLU A 57 -3.62 18.17 -11.08
CA GLU A 57 -4.35 18.52 -9.86
C GLU A 57 -4.77 17.24 -9.12
N SER A 58 -5.36 16.30 -9.86
CA SER A 58 -5.70 14.96 -9.38
C SER A 58 -4.49 14.20 -8.81
N ARG A 59 -3.31 14.34 -9.43
CA ARG A 59 -2.06 13.72 -8.93
C ARG A 59 -1.54 14.39 -7.68
N GLN A 60 -1.59 15.72 -7.59
CA GLN A 60 -1.19 16.44 -6.37
C GLN A 60 -2.09 16.08 -5.20
N GLU A 61 -3.40 15.99 -5.44
CA GLU A 61 -4.35 15.52 -4.43
C GLU A 61 -4.01 14.09 -3.98
N PHE A 62 -3.76 13.17 -4.93
CA PHE A 62 -3.32 11.82 -4.60
C PHE A 62 -2.03 11.81 -3.77
N ILE A 63 -1.02 12.63 -4.11
CA ILE A 63 0.25 12.70 -3.38
C ILE A 63 0.02 13.20 -1.96
N LYS A 64 -0.80 14.24 -1.79
CA LYS A 64 -1.16 14.78 -0.48
C LYS A 64 -1.84 13.72 0.37
N ASP A 65 -2.87 13.07 -0.18
CA ASP A 65 -3.57 11.97 0.47
C ASP A 65 -2.57 10.85 0.82
N PHE A 66 -1.78 10.40 -0.14
CA PHE A 66 -0.84 9.28 -0.02
C PHE A 66 0.06 9.39 1.21
N TRP A 67 0.58 10.60 1.49
CA TRP A 67 1.39 10.88 2.67
C TRP A 67 0.55 11.05 3.93
N ALA A 68 -0.52 11.84 3.89
CA ALA A 68 -1.41 12.05 5.04
C ALA A 68 -1.96 10.73 5.60
N LYS A 69 -2.17 9.73 4.73
CA LYS A 69 -2.65 8.42 5.12
C LYS A 69 -1.59 7.51 5.77
N ARG A 70 -0.32 7.89 5.68
CA ARG A 70 0.83 7.20 6.29
C ARG A 70 1.40 7.97 7.47
N ASP A 71 0.76 9.07 7.84
CA ASP A 71 1.13 9.92 8.96
C ASP A 71 0.88 9.23 10.30
N PRO A 72 1.94 8.93 11.09
CA PRO A 72 1.79 8.36 12.41
C PRO A 72 1.14 9.34 13.39
N ASP A 73 1.51 10.62 13.34
CA ASP A 73 1.03 11.66 14.25
C ASP A 73 0.51 12.87 13.46
N PRO A 74 -0.78 12.87 13.07
CA PRO A 74 -1.35 13.97 12.29
C PRO A 74 -1.51 15.28 13.10
N ASP A 75 -1.23 15.27 14.41
CA ASP A 75 -1.26 16.48 15.25
C ASP A 75 0.04 17.29 15.12
N THR A 76 1.09 16.75 14.51
CA THR A 76 2.32 17.49 14.17
C THR A 76 2.22 18.11 12.77
N GLU A 77 3.03 19.13 12.50
CA GLU A 77 3.08 19.76 11.18
C GLU A 77 3.85 18.90 10.15
N GLU A 78 4.75 18.05 10.62
CA GLU A 78 5.61 17.20 9.79
C GLU A 78 5.02 15.79 9.68
N ASN A 79 5.43 15.03 8.67
CA ASN A 79 4.97 13.65 8.52
C ASN A 79 6.17 12.73 8.77
N GLU A 80 6.27 12.19 9.99
CA GLU A 80 7.49 11.51 10.43
C GLU A 80 7.77 10.27 9.58
N PHE A 81 6.73 9.60 9.09
CA PHE A 81 6.88 8.47 8.17
C PHE A 81 7.52 8.90 6.84
N LYS A 82 7.05 10.00 6.25
CA LYS A 82 7.57 10.53 4.98
C LYS A 82 9.03 10.89 5.13
N ASP A 83 9.39 11.59 6.21
CA ASP A 83 10.76 12.05 6.43
C ASP A 83 11.70 10.88 6.68
N GLU A 84 11.29 9.92 7.50
CA GLU A 84 12.02 8.69 7.72
C GLU A 84 12.16 7.85 6.44
N PHE A 85 11.12 7.77 5.61
CA PHE A 85 11.19 7.08 4.31
C PHE A 85 12.26 7.69 3.40
N PHE A 86 12.32 9.02 3.29
CA PHE A 86 13.35 9.69 2.50
C PHE A 86 14.74 9.56 3.13
N ARG A 87 14.86 9.66 4.46
CA ARG A 87 16.12 9.41 5.18
C ARG A 87 16.66 8.01 4.89
N ARG A 88 15.81 6.99 4.86
CA ARG A 88 16.21 5.62 4.52
C ARG A 88 16.59 5.44 3.07
N ILE A 89 15.97 6.17 2.13
CA ILE A 89 16.42 6.20 0.73
C ILE A 89 17.84 6.75 0.63
N GLU A 90 18.13 7.84 1.31
CA GLU A 90 19.47 8.45 1.31
C GLU A 90 20.50 7.50 1.92
N TYR A 91 20.18 6.90 3.07
CA TYR A 91 21.01 5.87 3.67
C TYR A 91 21.27 4.71 2.70
N ALA A 92 20.21 4.19 2.06
CA ALA A 92 20.34 3.08 1.13
C ALA A 92 21.26 3.42 -0.04
N ASN A 93 21.17 4.65 -0.58
CA ASN A 93 22.05 5.10 -1.65
C ASN A 93 23.51 5.23 -1.24
N LYS A 94 23.77 5.59 0.02
CA LYS A 94 25.12 5.72 0.55
C LYS A 94 25.75 4.36 0.85
N HIS A 95 24.97 3.40 1.35
CA HIS A 95 25.50 2.16 1.93
C HIS A 95 25.32 0.92 1.05
N PHE A 96 24.36 0.91 0.12
CA PHE A 96 24.02 -0.29 -0.66
C PHE A 96 24.14 -0.05 -2.18
N LYS A 97 25.13 0.73 -2.61
CA LYS A 97 25.37 0.97 -4.04
C LYS A 97 26.11 -0.22 -4.65
N GLU A 98 25.40 -1.04 -5.40
CA GLU A 98 25.89 -2.31 -5.98
C GLU A 98 25.78 -2.27 -7.51
N GLY A 99 26.44 -1.30 -8.15
CA GLY A 99 26.32 -1.04 -9.59
C GLY A 99 25.02 -0.33 -10.01
N ILE A 100 23.99 -0.32 -9.16
CA ILE A 100 22.76 0.47 -9.29
C ILE A 100 22.56 1.40 -8.08
N PRO A 101 21.69 2.43 -8.16
CA PRO A 101 21.34 3.24 -6.99
C PRO A 101 20.89 2.36 -5.83
N GLY A 102 21.41 2.62 -4.63
CA GLY A 102 21.25 1.69 -3.51
C GLY A 102 19.80 1.46 -3.09
N TRP A 103 18.93 2.48 -3.20
CA TRP A 103 17.48 2.31 -2.99
C TRP A 103 16.82 1.29 -3.94
N LYS A 104 17.45 0.98 -5.09
CA LYS A 104 16.97 0.01 -6.08
C LYS A 104 17.45 -1.42 -5.78
N THR A 105 18.48 -1.61 -4.96
CA THR A 105 18.99 -2.93 -4.56
C THR A 105 18.05 -3.63 -3.59
N ASP A 106 18.17 -4.94 -3.47
CA ASP A 106 17.37 -5.72 -2.54
C ASP A 106 17.69 -5.37 -1.07
N ARG A 107 18.98 -5.24 -0.71
CA ARG A 107 19.39 -4.74 0.62
C ARG A 107 18.83 -3.36 0.92
N GLY A 108 18.94 -2.43 -0.03
CA GLY A 108 18.40 -1.08 0.14
C GLY A 108 16.89 -1.04 0.29
N ARG A 109 16.15 -1.87 -0.45
CA ARG A 109 14.69 -1.97 -0.28
C ARG A 109 14.31 -2.50 1.09
N ILE A 110 14.97 -3.57 1.57
CA ILE A 110 14.71 -4.12 2.90
C ILE A 110 15.02 -3.08 3.98
N TYR A 111 16.12 -2.34 3.86
CA TYR A 111 16.44 -1.25 4.78
C TYR A 111 15.39 -0.13 4.76
N ILE A 112 14.87 0.24 3.58
CA ILE A 112 13.79 1.23 3.47
C ILE A 112 12.54 0.75 4.21
N TYR A 113 12.14 -0.51 4.03
CA TYR A 113 10.95 -1.06 4.69
C TYR A 113 11.13 -1.22 6.20
N LEU A 114 12.21 -1.85 6.63
CA LEU A 114 12.35 -2.36 8.00
C LEU A 114 13.28 -1.53 8.87
N GLY A 115 14.11 -0.69 8.26
CA GLY A 115 15.14 0.07 8.95
C GLY A 115 16.38 -0.77 9.22
N PRO A 116 17.23 -0.33 10.18
CA PRO A 116 18.42 -1.07 10.54
C PRO A 116 18.07 -2.44 11.13
N PRO A 117 18.79 -3.51 10.74
CA PRO A 117 18.63 -4.81 11.38
C PRO A 117 19.20 -4.81 12.80
N ASP A 118 18.66 -5.67 13.66
CA ASP A 118 19.16 -5.89 15.02
C ASP A 118 20.51 -6.62 15.02
N ARG A 119 20.72 -7.49 14.03
CA ARG A 119 21.97 -8.23 13.86
C ARG A 119 22.30 -8.41 12.38
N VAL A 120 23.57 -8.23 12.05
CA VAL A 120 24.14 -8.54 10.73
C VAL A 120 25.15 -9.66 10.89
N GLU A 121 25.03 -10.72 10.10
CA GLU A 121 26.03 -11.78 9.98
C GLU A 121 26.49 -11.86 8.52
N GLU A 122 27.80 -11.76 8.29
CA GLU A 122 28.37 -11.74 6.94
C GLU A 122 29.34 -12.88 6.73
N ARG A 123 29.24 -13.51 5.56
CA ARG A 123 30.18 -14.50 5.04
C ARG A 123 30.53 -14.09 3.61
N PRO A 124 31.43 -13.10 3.44
CA PRO A 124 31.69 -12.48 2.15
C PRO A 124 32.43 -13.39 1.16
N PHE A 125 33.06 -14.47 1.64
CA PHE A 125 33.83 -15.40 0.81
C PHE A 125 33.34 -16.82 1.05
N LEU A 126 32.63 -17.35 0.07
CA LEU A 126 32.13 -18.70 0.04
C LEU A 126 32.65 -19.42 -1.19
N ASN A 127 33.13 -20.65 -0.97
CA ASN A 127 33.53 -21.55 -2.04
C ASN A 127 32.43 -22.58 -2.33
N TYR A 128 31.22 -22.09 -2.62
CA TYR A 128 30.08 -22.93 -2.96
C TYR A 128 29.60 -22.65 -4.40
N PRO A 129 29.16 -23.67 -5.15
CA PRO A 129 28.46 -23.47 -6.41
C PRO A 129 27.20 -22.62 -6.18
N GLY A 130 27.11 -21.47 -6.84
CA GLY A 130 25.95 -20.57 -6.76
C GLY A 130 25.91 -19.60 -5.58
N ALA A 131 26.87 -19.64 -4.65
CA ALA A 131 26.98 -18.67 -3.56
C ALA A 131 28.46 -18.27 -3.35
N LYS A 132 28.78 -17.01 -3.59
CA LYS A 132 30.11 -16.41 -3.40
C LYS A 132 30.18 -15.55 -2.15
N GLY A 133 29.05 -15.01 -1.69
CA GLY A 133 28.91 -14.36 -0.39
C GLY A 133 27.49 -14.53 0.17
N LEU A 134 27.35 -14.49 1.49
CA LEU A 134 26.08 -14.49 2.20
C LEU A 134 26.04 -13.40 3.26
N ILE A 135 24.89 -12.74 3.40
CA ILE A 135 24.61 -11.78 4.46
C ILE A 135 23.26 -12.12 5.06
N TRP A 136 23.17 -12.22 6.39
CA TRP A 136 21.91 -12.32 7.11
C TRP A 136 21.64 -11.04 7.90
N TRP A 137 20.44 -10.51 7.73
CA TRP A 137 19.88 -9.44 8.55
C TRP A 137 18.78 -9.99 9.42
N SER A 138 18.95 -9.91 10.74
CA SER A 138 17.94 -10.34 11.72
C SER A 138 17.16 -9.15 12.26
N TYR A 139 15.84 -9.32 12.36
CA TYR A 139 14.90 -8.38 12.96
C TYR A 139 14.08 -9.12 14.02
N TYR A 140 14.52 -9.02 15.29
CA TYR A 140 13.92 -9.72 16.42
C TYR A 140 12.48 -9.28 16.67
N LYS A 141 12.19 -7.98 16.52
CA LYS A 141 10.83 -7.44 16.65
C LYS A 141 9.84 -8.15 15.72
N TYR A 142 10.27 -8.56 14.53
CA TYR A 142 9.41 -9.22 13.53
C TYR A 142 9.59 -10.73 13.50
N ARG A 143 10.48 -11.29 14.35
CA ARG A 143 10.92 -12.69 14.29
C ARG A 143 11.31 -13.09 12.87
N LEU A 144 12.03 -12.19 12.21
CA LEU A 144 12.36 -12.25 10.79
C LEU A 144 13.87 -12.30 10.60
N ALA A 145 14.35 -13.19 9.75
CA ALA A 145 15.70 -13.11 9.19
C ALA A 145 15.63 -13.04 7.67
N VAL A 146 16.34 -12.09 7.08
CA VAL A 146 16.45 -11.93 5.63
C VAL A 146 17.85 -12.34 5.20
N GLU A 147 17.93 -13.30 4.30
CA GLU A 147 19.19 -13.75 3.70
C GLU A 147 19.39 -13.08 2.35
N PHE A 148 20.58 -12.53 2.15
CA PHE A 148 21.04 -12.01 0.88
C PHE A 148 22.23 -12.82 0.38
N ILE A 149 22.26 -13.08 -0.91
CA ILE A 149 23.26 -13.92 -1.57
C ILE A 149 23.93 -13.14 -2.70
N ASP A 150 25.26 -13.15 -2.69
CA ASP A 150 26.06 -12.76 -3.85
C ASP A 150 26.38 -14.03 -4.63
N THR A 151 25.74 -14.20 -5.79
CA THR A 151 25.96 -15.36 -6.67
C THR A 151 27.13 -15.15 -7.63
N ARG A 152 27.54 -13.89 -7.84
CA ARG A 152 28.53 -13.46 -8.85
C ARG A 152 29.93 -13.26 -8.28
N GLY A 153 30.03 -13.00 -6.98
CA GLY A 153 31.28 -12.61 -6.31
C GLY A 153 31.68 -11.17 -6.58
N ASP A 154 30.74 -10.31 -7.00
CA ASP A 154 30.98 -8.90 -7.33
C ASP A 154 30.52 -7.94 -6.22
N GLY A 155 30.06 -8.48 -5.08
CA GLY A 155 29.55 -7.71 -3.95
C GLY A 155 28.13 -7.19 -4.13
N SER A 156 27.40 -7.65 -5.16
CA SER A 156 25.97 -7.38 -5.30
C SER A 156 25.14 -8.52 -4.71
N TYR A 157 24.17 -8.15 -3.89
CA TYR A 157 23.47 -9.06 -3.00
C TYR A 157 21.97 -9.02 -3.29
N ASP A 158 21.45 -10.13 -3.81
CA ASP A 158 20.02 -10.34 -4.05
C ASP A 158 19.39 -11.08 -2.87
N ILE A 159 18.10 -10.87 -2.58
CA ILE A 159 17.39 -11.68 -1.57
C ILE A 159 17.35 -13.13 -2.06
N ASN A 160 17.80 -14.07 -1.24
CA ASN A 160 17.70 -15.49 -1.58
C ASN A 160 16.24 -15.95 -1.46
N ARG A 161 15.44 -15.89 -2.52
CA ARG A 161 13.99 -16.22 -2.45
C ARG A 161 13.68 -17.70 -2.14
N HIS A 162 14.64 -18.61 -2.26
CA HIS A 162 14.43 -20.03 -1.99
C HIS A 162 14.59 -20.36 -0.50
N TYR A 163 15.39 -19.58 0.23
CA TYR A 163 15.66 -19.76 1.66
C TYR A 163 15.37 -18.50 2.50
N GLY A 164 14.91 -17.43 1.85
CA GLY A 164 14.93 -16.06 2.35
C GLY A 164 13.65 -15.68 3.07
N GLY A 165 13.65 -16.01 4.36
CA GLY A 165 12.65 -15.58 5.31
C GLY A 165 12.30 -16.70 6.27
N LEU A 166 13.05 -16.86 7.36
CA LEU A 166 12.40 -17.38 8.56
C LEU A 166 11.41 -16.30 9.00
N GLY A 167 10.11 -16.53 8.80
CA GLY A 167 9.02 -15.58 9.09
C GLY A 167 8.24 -15.10 7.86
N ASN A 168 7.27 -14.21 8.06
CA ASN A 168 6.35 -13.74 7.01
C ASN A 168 6.83 -12.41 6.39
N LEU A 169 7.95 -12.44 5.65
CA LEU A 169 8.58 -11.24 5.06
C LEU A 169 7.59 -10.38 4.26
N LEU A 170 6.73 -10.99 3.45
CA LEU A 170 5.73 -10.28 2.65
C LEU A 170 4.76 -9.49 3.53
N TRP A 171 4.24 -10.13 4.58
CA TRP A 171 3.36 -9.47 5.55
C TRP A 171 4.06 -8.32 6.27
N VAL A 172 5.32 -8.49 6.68
CA VAL A 172 6.08 -7.40 7.33
C VAL A 172 6.27 -6.25 6.36
N ILE A 173 6.69 -6.52 5.12
CA ILE A 173 6.84 -5.48 4.09
C ILE A 173 5.52 -4.76 3.88
N ASP A 174 4.39 -5.46 3.75
CA ASP A 174 3.09 -4.83 3.53
C ASP A 174 2.72 -3.90 4.68
N LYS A 175 2.98 -4.28 5.94
CA LYS A 175 2.87 -3.36 7.08
C LYS A 175 3.77 -2.13 6.92
N ALA A 176 5.01 -2.29 6.48
CA ALA A 176 5.95 -1.18 6.25
C ALA A 176 5.36 -0.13 5.32
N LYS A 177 4.75 -0.59 4.23
CA LYS A 177 4.18 0.26 3.19
C LYS A 177 3.08 1.18 3.73
N PHE A 178 2.37 0.78 4.77
CA PHE A 178 1.30 1.55 5.39
C PHE A 178 1.77 2.41 6.59
N GLY A 179 3.07 2.54 6.83
CA GLY A 179 3.58 3.26 8.01
C GLY A 179 3.47 2.51 9.33
N GLN A 180 2.92 1.30 9.29
CA GLN A 180 2.55 0.55 10.50
C GLN A 180 3.74 0.10 11.35
N ILE A 181 4.92 -0.06 10.76
CA ILE A 181 6.12 -0.47 11.48
C ILE A 181 6.79 0.71 12.21
N PHE A 182 6.49 1.92 11.77
CA PHE A 182 7.01 3.17 12.33
C PHE A 182 6.21 3.63 13.56
N ILE A 183 5.04 3.01 13.79
CA ILE A 183 4.23 3.24 14.97
C ILE A 183 4.83 2.46 16.16
N GLN A 184 4.79 3.07 17.35
CA GLN A 184 5.26 2.47 18.61
C GLN A 184 4.63 1.09 18.86
N ALA A 185 5.33 0.26 19.65
CA ALA A 185 5.06 -1.17 19.87
C ALA A 185 3.65 -1.52 20.39
N ASP A 186 2.88 -0.54 20.84
CA ASP A 186 1.54 -0.70 21.41
C ASP A 186 0.39 -0.48 20.41
N ALA A 187 0.68 -0.18 19.13
CA ALA A 187 -0.35 -0.03 18.11
C ALA A 187 -1.01 -1.38 17.76
N VAL A 188 -2.27 -1.51 18.17
CA VAL A 188 -3.10 -2.69 17.87
C VAL A 188 -3.52 -2.68 16.40
N PHE A 189 -3.07 -3.69 15.65
CA PHE A 189 -3.44 -3.88 14.25
C PHE A 189 -4.77 -4.59 14.14
N ILE A 190 -5.67 -3.98 13.37
CA ILE A 190 -7.02 -4.49 13.20
C ILE A 190 -7.23 -4.77 11.73
N ASP A 191 -7.36 -6.05 11.42
CA ASP A 191 -7.88 -6.44 10.12
C ASP A 191 -9.39 -6.16 10.07
N PHE A 192 -9.91 -5.90 8.88
CA PHE A 192 -11.34 -5.69 8.66
C PHE A 192 -11.70 -5.93 7.19
N ASP A 193 -12.97 -6.28 6.98
CA ASP A 193 -13.53 -6.49 5.65
C ASP A 193 -14.55 -5.41 5.31
N LEU A 194 -14.74 -5.21 4.01
CA LEU A 194 -15.72 -4.27 3.46
C LEU A 194 -16.57 -4.99 2.42
N LEU A 195 -17.89 -4.89 2.59
CA LEU A 195 -18.88 -5.30 1.62
C LEU A 195 -19.74 -4.09 1.25
N PHE A 196 -20.02 -3.93 -0.05
CA PHE A 196 -20.97 -2.93 -0.53
C PHE A 196 -22.24 -3.63 -1.00
N ASP A 197 -23.36 -3.35 -0.34
CA ASP A 197 -24.67 -3.84 -0.74
C ASP A 197 -25.37 -2.76 -1.57
N ARG A 198 -25.40 -2.98 -2.89
CA ARG A 198 -26.03 -2.07 -3.85
C ARG A 198 -27.55 -1.99 -3.67
N ASN A 199 -28.20 -3.08 -3.30
CA ASN A 199 -29.67 -3.12 -3.17
C ASN A 199 -30.11 -2.32 -1.95
N GLN A 200 -29.37 -2.48 -0.84
CA GLN A 200 -29.63 -1.77 0.40
C GLN A 200 -28.95 -0.40 0.48
N LYS A 201 -28.15 -0.02 -0.53
CA LYS A 201 -27.40 1.23 -0.59
C LYS A 201 -26.59 1.48 0.68
N LYS A 202 -25.77 0.49 1.06
CA LYS A 202 -24.95 0.57 2.28
C LYS A 202 -23.59 -0.08 2.13
N ILE A 203 -22.64 0.46 2.89
CA ILE A 203 -21.35 -0.16 3.18
C ILE A 203 -21.47 -0.92 4.49
N LEU A 204 -21.01 -2.16 4.50
CA LEU A 204 -20.86 -3.00 5.66
C LEU A 204 -19.37 -3.19 5.95
N ILE A 205 -18.92 -2.74 7.12
CA ILE A 205 -17.58 -3.02 7.64
C ILE A 205 -17.67 -4.12 8.69
N GLU A 206 -16.86 -5.15 8.56
CA GLU A 206 -16.77 -6.26 9.52
C GLU A 206 -15.40 -6.25 10.19
N VAL A 207 -15.40 -6.15 11.53
CA VAL A 207 -14.17 -6.07 12.34
C VAL A 207 -14.12 -7.26 13.31
N PRO A 208 -13.06 -8.07 13.31
CA PRO A 208 -12.89 -9.17 14.27
C PRO A 208 -12.79 -8.65 15.70
N VAL A 209 -13.59 -9.22 16.60
CA VAL A 209 -13.60 -8.85 18.03
C VAL A 209 -12.26 -9.11 18.70
N THR A 210 -11.56 -10.16 18.26
CA THR A 210 -10.24 -10.56 18.78
C THR A 210 -9.19 -9.45 18.71
N ASN A 211 -9.38 -8.47 17.82
CA ASN A 211 -8.42 -7.40 17.59
C ASN A 211 -8.83 -6.09 18.30
N LEU A 212 -9.91 -6.09 19.07
CA LEU A 212 -10.44 -4.88 19.69
C LEU A 212 -10.12 -4.81 21.18
N SER A 213 -9.84 -3.58 21.63
CA SER A 213 -9.70 -3.27 23.05
C SER A 213 -10.91 -2.46 23.49
N PHE A 214 -11.38 -2.73 24.71
CA PHE A 214 -12.57 -2.11 25.28
C PHE A 214 -12.23 -1.46 26.62
N LYS A 215 -12.91 -0.35 26.95
CA LYS A 215 -13.00 0.14 28.33
C LYS A 215 -14.17 -0.55 29.01
N SER A 216 -13.92 -1.17 30.16
CA SER A 216 -15.00 -1.63 31.03
C SER A 216 -15.46 -0.49 31.93
N LYS A 217 -16.78 -0.25 31.97
CA LYS A 217 -17.43 0.66 32.91
C LYS A 217 -18.82 0.13 33.25
N GLU A 218 -19.09 -0.10 34.53
CA GLU A 218 -20.41 -0.53 35.03
C GLU A 218 -20.91 -1.84 34.37
N GLY A 219 -20.01 -2.80 34.12
CA GLY A 219 -20.35 -4.09 33.48
C GLY A 219 -20.58 -4.03 31.97
N LEU A 220 -20.38 -2.85 31.36
CA LEU A 220 -20.45 -2.65 29.91
C LEU A 220 -19.05 -2.46 29.33
N LEU A 221 -18.82 -3.07 28.18
CA LEU A 221 -17.64 -2.84 27.35
C LEU A 221 -17.93 -1.75 26.33
N ARG A 222 -17.02 -0.76 26.28
CA ARG A 222 -17.11 0.41 25.40
C ARG A 222 -15.90 0.55 24.50
N ALA A 223 -16.15 0.89 23.24
CA ALA A 223 -15.14 1.26 22.27
C ALA A 223 -15.72 2.26 21.27
N ASP A 224 -14.94 3.30 20.95
CA ASP A 224 -15.32 4.33 19.99
C ASP A 224 -14.51 4.14 18.71
N PHE A 225 -15.18 4.31 17.57
CA PHE A 225 -14.64 4.09 16.24
C PHE A 225 -14.89 5.33 15.40
N GLU A 226 -13.85 5.85 14.77
CA GLU A 226 -13.94 6.83 13.70
C GLU A 226 -13.62 6.12 12.39
N PHE A 227 -14.53 6.22 11.42
CA PHE A 227 -14.37 5.68 10.09
C PHE A 227 -14.23 6.83 9.10
N LYS A 228 -13.13 6.88 8.36
CA LYS A 228 -12.93 7.85 7.28
C LYS A 228 -12.88 7.11 5.95
N PHE A 229 -13.75 7.50 5.03
CA PHE A 229 -13.89 6.89 3.72
C PHE A 229 -13.36 7.82 2.64
N PHE A 230 -12.62 7.25 1.68
CA PHE A 230 -12.24 7.89 0.43
C PHE A 230 -12.71 7.01 -0.71
N ILE A 231 -13.54 7.55 -1.58
CA ILE A 231 -14.16 6.79 -2.67
C ILE A 231 -13.63 7.32 -3.99
N TYR A 232 -12.97 6.44 -4.73
CA TYR A 232 -12.38 6.75 -6.03
C TYR A 232 -13.12 5.96 -7.12
N THR A 233 -13.33 6.58 -8.27
CA THR A 233 -13.70 5.86 -9.49
C THR A 233 -12.50 5.07 -10.02
N LYS A 234 -12.73 4.09 -10.90
CA LYS A 234 -11.65 3.36 -11.58
C LYS A 234 -10.64 4.27 -12.28
N ASN A 235 -11.10 5.41 -12.79
CA ASN A 235 -10.27 6.37 -13.50
C ASN A 235 -9.51 7.31 -12.53
N GLY A 236 -9.55 7.02 -11.23
CA GLY A 236 -8.83 7.76 -10.20
C GLY A 236 -9.50 9.07 -9.77
N LEU A 237 -10.58 9.50 -10.44
CA LEU A 237 -11.36 10.66 -10.00
C LEU A 237 -11.99 10.35 -8.65
N LYS A 238 -11.64 11.17 -7.65
CA LYS A 238 -12.23 11.15 -6.32
C LYS A 238 -13.71 11.49 -6.43
N LYS A 239 -14.55 10.58 -6.00
CA LYS A 239 -16.01 10.72 -6.00
C LYS A 239 -16.51 11.31 -4.69
N ASP A 240 -15.96 10.85 -3.57
CA ASP A 240 -16.45 11.27 -2.25
C ASP A 240 -15.39 11.08 -1.14
N VAL A 241 -15.48 11.90 -0.10
CA VAL A 241 -14.78 11.72 1.19
C VAL A 241 -15.71 12.10 2.33
N PHE A 242 -15.85 11.20 3.29
CA PHE A 242 -16.66 11.44 4.48
C PHE A 242 -16.12 10.71 5.70
N THR A 243 -16.48 11.21 6.88
CA THR A 243 -16.13 10.62 8.18
C THR A 243 -17.41 10.29 8.95
N GLN A 244 -17.45 9.13 9.62
CA GLN A 244 -18.51 8.76 10.53
C GLN A 244 -17.97 8.15 11.82
N ASN A 245 -18.56 8.54 12.95
CA ASN A 245 -18.23 8.00 14.26
C ASN A 245 -19.29 6.98 14.68
N LYS A 246 -18.85 5.86 15.27
CA LYS A 246 -19.71 4.83 15.87
C LYS A 246 -19.17 4.47 17.25
N SER A 247 -20.06 4.28 18.21
CA SER A 247 -19.71 3.81 19.55
C SER A 247 -20.35 2.46 19.79
N LEU A 248 -19.58 1.54 20.36
CA LEU A 248 -20.09 0.30 20.91
C LEU A 248 -20.27 0.44 22.40
N ASN A 249 -21.42 -0.02 22.89
CA ASN A 249 -21.71 -0.10 24.31
C ASN A 249 -22.58 -1.34 24.52
N MET A 250 -21.99 -2.41 25.05
CA MET A 250 -22.66 -3.70 25.18
C MET A 250 -22.14 -4.50 26.39
N PRO A 251 -22.97 -5.40 26.96
CA PRO A 251 -22.55 -6.26 28.06
C PRO A 251 -21.34 -7.12 27.67
N GLU A 252 -20.44 -7.35 28.62
CA GLU A 252 -19.22 -8.14 28.41
C GLU A 252 -19.50 -9.54 27.85
N GLU A 253 -20.49 -10.24 28.42
CA GLU A 253 -20.92 -11.57 27.98
C GLU A 253 -21.25 -11.60 26.48
N LYS A 254 -21.96 -10.58 26.00
CA LYS A 254 -22.36 -10.47 24.59
C LYS A 254 -21.16 -10.20 23.67
N VAL A 255 -20.16 -9.46 24.12
CA VAL A 255 -18.93 -9.22 23.33
C VAL A 255 -18.15 -10.52 23.15
N LEU A 256 -18.04 -11.31 24.21
CA LEU A 256 -17.28 -12.56 24.22
C LEU A 256 -17.86 -13.63 23.27
N GLU A 257 -19.16 -13.58 23.00
CA GLU A 257 -19.83 -14.46 22.03
C GLU A 257 -19.65 -14.02 20.56
N LEU A 258 -19.31 -12.75 20.33
CA LEU A 258 -19.19 -12.21 18.98
C LEU A 258 -17.82 -12.53 18.39
N LYS A 259 -17.83 -13.04 17.15
CA LYS A 259 -16.61 -13.17 16.34
C LYS A 259 -16.27 -11.88 15.60
N MET A 260 -17.30 -11.21 15.08
CA MET A 260 -17.19 -10.00 14.28
C MET A 260 -18.18 -8.96 14.78
N ILE A 261 -17.78 -7.69 14.78
CA ILE A 261 -18.68 -6.55 14.89
C ILE A 261 -18.93 -5.98 13.51
N LYS A 262 -20.20 -5.66 13.24
CA LYS A 262 -20.68 -5.15 11.97
C LYS A 262 -21.07 -3.68 12.10
N PHE A 263 -20.54 -2.84 11.23
CA PHE A 263 -20.89 -1.43 11.14
C PHE A 263 -21.52 -1.14 9.79
N GLU A 264 -22.70 -0.52 9.80
CA GLU A 264 -23.43 -0.16 8.59
C GLU A 264 -23.41 1.34 8.36
N PHE A 265 -23.14 1.71 7.11
CA PHE A 265 -23.08 3.10 6.65
C PHE A 265 -23.95 3.26 5.40
N PRO A 266 -25.03 4.06 5.45
CA PRO A 266 -25.78 4.39 4.25
C PRO A 266 -24.87 5.05 3.23
N TYR A 267 -24.84 4.54 2.01
CA TYR A 267 -24.03 5.06 0.93
C TYR A 267 -24.58 4.59 -0.41
N ASP A 268 -24.84 5.53 -1.31
CA ASP A 268 -25.41 5.24 -2.63
C ASP A 268 -24.44 5.69 -3.72
N ILE A 269 -24.25 4.84 -4.72
CA ILE A 269 -23.38 5.13 -5.86
C ILE A 269 -23.93 4.51 -7.14
N GLU A 270 -23.80 5.28 -8.21
CA GLU A 270 -24.06 4.79 -9.56
C GLU A 270 -23.24 3.53 -9.91
N PRO A 271 -23.76 2.65 -10.78
CA PRO A 271 -23.09 1.41 -11.16
C PRO A 271 -21.71 1.68 -11.77
N GLY A 272 -20.73 0.86 -11.43
CA GLY A 272 -19.36 1.09 -11.87
C GLY A 272 -18.30 0.35 -11.07
N GLN A 273 -17.04 0.60 -11.42
CA GLN A 273 -15.88 0.10 -10.68
C GLN A 273 -15.29 1.23 -9.84
N TYR A 274 -15.12 0.96 -8.55
CA TYR A 274 -14.67 1.91 -7.55
C TYR A 274 -13.58 1.31 -6.67
N PHE A 275 -12.85 2.20 -6.00
CA PHE A 275 -11.97 1.85 -4.90
C PHE A 275 -12.43 2.55 -3.64
N PHE A 276 -12.68 1.78 -2.59
CA PHE A 276 -13.11 2.26 -1.29
C PHE A 276 -11.91 2.14 -0.37
N ASP A 277 -11.37 3.27 0.04
CA ASP A 277 -10.22 3.35 0.93
C ASP A 277 -10.72 3.83 2.30
N VAL A 278 -10.57 2.97 3.29
CA VAL A 278 -11.20 3.15 4.61
C VAL A 278 -10.13 3.16 5.67
N ILE A 279 -10.20 4.17 6.53
CA ILE A 279 -9.41 4.31 7.75
C ILE A 279 -10.34 4.07 8.93
N ILE A 280 -9.93 3.21 9.85
CA ILE A 280 -10.60 2.99 11.12
C ILE A 280 -9.64 3.41 12.22
N THR A 281 -10.03 4.41 13.00
CA THR A 281 -9.34 4.81 14.22
C THR A 281 -10.18 4.39 15.42
N ILE A 282 -9.60 3.68 16.38
CA ILE A 282 -10.30 3.23 17.57
C ILE A 282 -9.80 3.98 18.79
N LYS A 283 -10.67 4.14 19.79
CA LYS A 283 -10.34 4.64 21.12
C LYS A 283 -10.94 3.68 22.16
N PRO A 284 -10.22 3.37 23.26
CA PRO A 284 -9.04 4.09 23.76
C PRO A 284 -7.68 3.56 23.32
N SER A 285 -7.59 2.35 22.78
CA SER A 285 -6.35 1.87 22.20
C SER A 285 -6.10 2.68 20.94
N LEU A 286 -4.90 3.22 20.74
CA LEU A 286 -4.48 3.93 19.53
C LEU A 286 -4.38 2.99 18.30
N GLY A 287 -5.35 2.08 18.14
CA GLY A 287 -5.46 1.20 16.98
C GLY A 287 -5.98 1.99 15.79
N LYS A 288 -5.10 2.31 14.86
CA LYS A 288 -5.42 2.92 13.55
C LYS A 288 -5.08 1.91 12.45
N THR A 289 -6.07 1.58 11.62
CA THR A 289 -5.89 0.66 10.48
C THR A 289 -6.44 1.29 9.21
N ARG A 290 -5.92 0.88 8.06
CA ARG A 290 -6.35 1.37 6.75
C ARG A 290 -6.27 0.25 5.71
N LYS A 291 -7.32 0.08 4.91
CA LYS A 291 -7.37 -0.86 3.79
C LYS A 291 -8.12 -0.25 2.62
N ILE A 292 -7.69 -0.63 1.41
CA ILE A 292 -8.34 -0.27 0.15
C ILE A 292 -9.02 -1.50 -0.44
N PHE A 293 -10.26 -1.33 -0.89
CA PHE A 293 -11.11 -2.39 -1.42
C PHE A 293 -11.55 -2.03 -2.82
N LYS A 294 -11.46 -2.99 -3.74
CA LYS A 294 -12.07 -2.85 -5.07
C LYS A 294 -13.55 -3.21 -4.96
N VAL A 295 -14.41 -2.26 -5.28
CA VAL A 295 -15.87 -2.41 -5.20
C VAL A 295 -16.47 -2.32 -6.59
N LYS A 296 -17.40 -3.23 -6.89
CA LYS A 296 -18.23 -3.17 -8.09
C LYS A 296 -19.67 -2.89 -7.66
N ALA A 297 -20.16 -1.71 -8.04
CA ALA A 297 -21.56 -1.32 -7.87
C ALA A 297 -22.35 -1.63 -9.15
#